data_AF-A0A928BMC4-F1
#
_entry.id   AF-A0A928BMC4-F1
#
_cell.length_a   1.000
_cell.length_b   1.000
_cell.length_c   1.000
_cell.angle_alpha   90.00
_cell.angle_beta   90.00
_cell.angle_gamma   90.00
#
_symmetry.space_group_name_H-M   'P 1'
#
loop_
_entity.id
_entity.type
_entity.pdbx_description
1 polymer ?
#
loop_
_entity_poly.entity_id
_entity_poly.type
_entity_poly.pdbx_seq_one_letter_code
_entity_poly.pdbx_strand_id
1 'polypeptide(L)'
;MRKILFIMLALVLPVVASADDETQRLVVWLKNGEKVHFDLAQLPETSFGDGVLTIKTNTTTVAYQLANVLRYTYENIKVTDEVEMLPTEHSVQVNAEGDAVTFRNLKDGTLVSLYDLSGQLLEQHTAEGLRPITVTINNRHRGVYVVKCDHESIKLMRP
;
A
#
# COMPACT_ATOMS: atom_id res chain seq x y z
N MET A 1 8.38 53.98 50.47
CA MET A 1 8.21 52.54 50.74
C MET A 1 8.26 51.82 49.39
N ARG A 2 9.14 50.82 49.31
CA ARG A 2 9.63 50.14 48.09
C ARG A 2 8.55 49.16 47.57
N LYS A 3 8.13 49.34 46.32
CA LYS A 3 8.45 48.50 45.15
C LYS A 3 7.56 47.25 44.99
N ILE A 4 6.68 47.35 43.99
CA ILE A 4 6.36 46.33 42.98
C ILE A 4 5.69 45.06 43.53
N LEU A 5 4.36 45.09 43.51
CA LEU A 5 3.50 43.91 43.56
C LEU A 5 3.77 43.06 42.30
N PHE A 6 4.56 42.00 42.44
CA PHE A 6 4.84 41.03 41.38
C PHE A 6 3.56 40.26 41.03
N ILE A 7 2.98 40.58 39.87
CA ILE A 7 1.91 39.80 39.24
C ILE A 7 2.51 38.47 38.80
N MET A 8 2.19 37.41 39.54
CA MET A 8 2.55 36.03 39.24
C MET A 8 1.58 35.53 38.17
N LEU A 9 1.88 35.83 36.90
CA LEU A 9 1.19 35.25 35.75
C LEU A 9 1.71 33.82 35.56
N ALA A 10 1.02 32.86 36.19
CA ALA A 10 1.26 31.44 35.97
C ALA A 10 0.91 31.11 34.51
N LEU A 11 1.94 31.00 33.67
CA LEU A 11 1.85 30.53 32.30
C LEU A 11 1.55 29.02 32.33
N VAL A 12 0.26 28.67 32.35
CA VAL A 12 -0.18 27.29 32.11
C VAL A 12 -0.13 27.07 30.59
N LEU A 13 0.98 26.53 30.10
CA LEU A 13 1.06 25.99 28.75
C LEU A 13 0.18 24.74 28.70
N PRO A 14 -0.83 24.65 27.82
CA PRO A 14 -1.50 23.38 27.59
C PRO A 14 -0.49 22.43 26.94
N VAL A 15 -0.20 21.31 27.60
CA VAL A 15 0.40 20.15 26.96
C VAL A 15 -0.64 19.63 25.98
N VAL A 16 -0.44 19.92 24.70
CA VAL A 16 -1.18 19.26 23.63
C VAL A 16 -0.64 17.82 23.58
N ALA A 17 -1.34 16.91 24.26
CA ALA A 17 -1.17 15.49 24.02
C ALA A 17 -1.82 15.19 22.66
N SER A 18 -1.01 15.00 21.63
CA SER A 18 -1.47 14.32 20.42
C SER A 18 -1.75 12.87 20.80
N ALA A 19 -3.02 12.47 20.80
CA ALA A 19 -3.33 11.06 20.73
C ALA A 19 -2.86 10.58 19.36
N ASP A 20 -1.81 9.74 19.33
CA ASP A 20 -1.61 8.88 18.17
C ASP A 20 -2.84 7.98 18.12
N ASP A 21 -3.61 8.02 17.02
CA ASP A 21 -4.75 7.14 16.79
C ASP A 21 -4.21 5.71 16.53
N GLU A 22 -3.74 5.06 17.60
CA GLU A 22 -3.47 3.63 17.60
C GLU A 22 -4.81 2.89 17.48
N THR A 23 -5.03 2.26 16.33
CA THR A 23 -6.17 1.36 16.14
C THR A 23 -5.73 -0.03 16.52
N GLN A 24 -6.57 -0.73 17.29
CA GLN A 24 -6.30 -2.12 17.62
C GLN A 24 -6.77 -3.00 16.45
N ARG A 25 -5.94 -3.96 16.05
CA ARG A 25 -6.24 -4.93 14.99
C ARG A 25 -6.27 -6.32 15.60
N LEU A 26 -7.30 -7.09 15.26
CA LEU A 26 -7.33 -8.53 15.55
C LEU A 26 -6.82 -9.28 14.31
N VAL A 27 -5.84 -10.16 14.52
CA VAL A 27 -5.28 -11.01 13.47
C VAL A 27 -5.61 -12.46 13.77
N VAL A 28 -6.34 -13.11 12.86
CA VAL A 28 -6.60 -14.55 12.90
C VAL A 28 -5.59 -15.24 12.00
N TRP A 29 -4.73 -16.06 12.59
CA TRP A 29 -3.74 -16.85 11.87
C TRP A 29 -4.33 -18.22 11.56
N LEU A 30 -4.40 -18.57 10.29
CA LEU A 30 -4.90 -19.86 9.83
C LEU A 30 -3.73 -20.85 9.64
N LYS A 31 -4.02 -22.15 9.77
CA LYS A 31 -3.00 -23.21 9.64
C LYS A 31 -2.44 -23.34 8.23
N ASN A 32 -3.14 -22.82 7.22
CA ASN A 32 -2.67 -22.76 5.83
C ASN A 32 -1.64 -21.62 5.59
N GLY A 33 -1.34 -20.80 6.62
CA GLY A 33 -0.44 -19.66 6.53
C GLY A 33 -1.11 -18.31 6.21
N GLU A 34 -2.40 -18.32 5.89
CA GLU A 34 -3.20 -17.11 5.66
C GLU A 34 -3.43 -16.34 6.97
N LYS A 35 -3.50 -15.01 6.87
CA LYS A 35 -3.85 -14.12 7.97
C LYS A 35 -5.07 -13.30 7.59
N VAL A 36 -6.06 -13.29 8.47
CA VAL A 36 -7.22 -12.41 8.31
C VAL A 36 -7.13 -11.27 9.31
N HIS A 37 -7.24 -10.05 8.81
CA HIS A 37 -7.08 -8.82 9.58
C HIS A 37 -8.44 -8.16 9.81
N PHE A 38 -8.73 -7.82 11.06
CA PHE A 38 -9.89 -7.06 11.47
C PHE A 38 -9.43 -5.76 12.12
N ASP A 39 -9.66 -4.64 11.45
CA ASP A 39 -9.46 -3.32 12.06
C ASP A 39 -10.61 -3.03 13.01
N LEU A 40 -10.28 -2.90 14.29
CA LEU A 40 -11.26 -2.82 15.34
C LEU A 40 -11.45 -1.36 15.75
N ALA A 41 -12.60 -0.79 15.38
CA ALA A 41 -13.08 0.44 16.01
C ALA A 41 -13.40 0.26 17.50
N GLN A 42 -13.58 -0.98 17.95
CA GLN A 42 -13.83 -1.36 19.35
C GLN A 42 -13.41 -2.81 19.59
N LEU A 43 -13.07 -3.15 20.84
CA LEU A 43 -12.74 -4.52 21.24
C LEU A 43 -13.91 -5.48 20.99
N PRO A 44 -13.72 -6.56 20.20
CA PRO A 44 -14.74 -7.55 19.96
C PRO A 44 -14.87 -8.51 21.14
N GLU A 45 -16.07 -9.05 21.33
CA GLU A 45 -16.29 -10.24 22.13
C GLU A 45 -15.75 -11.46 21.37
N THR A 46 -14.89 -12.24 22.02
CA THR A 46 -14.33 -13.48 21.45
C THR A 46 -14.81 -14.66 22.26
N SER A 47 -15.41 -15.65 21.60
CA SER A 47 -15.92 -16.86 22.27
C SER A 47 -15.54 -18.14 21.52
N PHE A 48 -15.44 -19.23 22.28
CA PHE A 48 -15.10 -20.58 21.79
C PHE A 48 -16.25 -21.52 22.13
N GLY A 49 -16.82 -22.17 21.11
CA GLY A 49 -17.93 -23.10 21.29
C GLY A 49 -18.19 -23.90 20.01
N ASP A 50 -18.67 -25.14 20.14
CA ASP A 50 -19.05 -25.99 19.01
C ASP A 50 -17.97 -26.18 17.93
N GLY A 51 -16.69 -26.15 18.32
CA GLY A 51 -15.57 -26.25 17.38
C GLY A 51 -15.31 -24.96 16.59
N VAL A 52 -15.89 -23.84 17.00
CA VAL A 52 -15.85 -22.55 16.31
C VAL A 52 -15.28 -21.46 17.22
N LEU A 53 -14.43 -20.61 16.64
CA LEU A 53 -14.04 -19.30 17.16
C LEU A 53 -15.02 -18.27 16.62
N THR A 54 -15.76 -17.60 17.51
CA THR A 54 -16.68 -16.50 17.15
C THR A 54 -16.08 -15.17 17.58
N ILE A 55 -16.05 -14.22 16.66
CA ILE A 55 -15.60 -12.84 16.88
C ILE A 55 -16.81 -11.95 16.62
N LYS A 56 -17.25 -11.22 17.63
CA LYS A 56 -18.45 -10.39 17.57
C LYS A 56 -18.15 -8.95 17.97
N THR A 57 -18.54 -8.01 17.11
CA THR A 57 -18.63 -6.58 17.40
C THR A 57 -20.10 -6.16 17.43
N ASN A 58 -20.39 -4.88 17.68
CA ASN A 58 -21.77 -4.37 17.62
C ASN A 58 -22.37 -4.44 16.20
N THR A 59 -21.54 -4.51 15.16
CA THR A 59 -21.98 -4.44 13.76
C THR A 59 -21.72 -5.71 12.97
N THR A 60 -20.79 -6.56 13.42
CA THR A 60 -20.32 -7.72 12.65
C THR A 60 -20.14 -8.92 13.55
N THR A 61 -20.51 -10.11 13.07
CA THR A 61 -20.17 -11.38 13.70
C THR A 61 -19.51 -12.27 12.67
N VAL A 62 -18.33 -12.80 12.98
CA VAL A 62 -17.58 -13.70 12.11
C VAL A 62 -17.25 -14.98 12.88
N ALA A 63 -17.30 -16.11 12.19
CA ALA A 63 -17.08 -17.43 12.76
C ALA A 63 -16.03 -18.19 11.96
N TYR A 64 -15.07 -18.80 12.67
CA TYR A 64 -14.02 -19.63 12.09
C TYR A 64 -14.02 -21.02 12.70
N GLN A 65 -13.93 -22.06 11.87
CA GLN A 65 -13.70 -23.41 12.37
C GLN A 65 -12.35 -23.49 13.10
N LEU A 66 -12.35 -23.86 14.38
CA LEU A 66 -11.13 -23.98 15.20
C LEU A 66 -10.12 -24.96 14.60
N ALA A 67 -10.61 -25.97 13.87
CA ALA A 67 -9.76 -26.91 13.12
C ALA A 67 -8.78 -26.18 12.17
N ASN A 68 -9.16 -25.01 11.65
CA ASN A 68 -8.39 -24.22 10.69
C ASN A 68 -7.61 -23.07 11.33
N VAL A 69 -7.92 -22.72 12.59
CA VAL A 69 -7.25 -21.62 13.30
C VAL A 69 -5.98 -22.13 13.98
N LEU A 70 -4.88 -21.41 13.78
CA LEU A 70 -3.62 -21.64 14.47
C LEU A 70 -3.55 -20.84 15.78
N ARG A 71 -3.83 -19.53 15.71
CA ARG A 71 -3.87 -18.60 16.85
C ARG A 71 -4.62 -17.32 16.46
N TYR A 72 -4.95 -16.50 17.44
CA TYR A 72 -5.39 -15.12 17.22
C TYR A 72 -4.62 -14.17 18.13
N THR A 73 -4.34 -12.97 17.64
CA THR A 73 -3.56 -11.95 18.35
C THR A 73 -4.19 -10.58 18.22
N TYR A 74 -4.01 -9.74 19.23
CA TYR A 74 -4.31 -8.32 19.15
C TYR A 74 -3.01 -7.56 18.92
N GLU A 75 -3.01 -6.68 17.94
CA GLU A 75 -1.87 -5.87 17.52
C GLU A 75 -2.29 -4.40 17.55
N ASN A 76 -1.50 -3.53 18.18
CA ASN A 76 -1.69 -2.09 18.02
C ASN A 76 -1.04 -1.68 16.70
N ILE A 77 -1.84 -1.12 15.80
CA ILE A 77 -1.32 -0.54 14.57
C ILE A 77 -1.45 0.98 14.65
N LYS A 78 -0.40 1.67 14.22
CA LYS A 78 -0.58 3.05 13.80
C LYS A 78 -1.29 2.99 12.46
N VAL A 79 -2.52 3.49 12.40
CA VAL A 79 -3.16 3.74 11.11
C VAL A 79 -2.41 4.90 10.49
N THR A 80 -1.42 4.55 9.70
CA THR A 80 -0.79 5.49 8.79
C THR A 80 -1.54 5.34 7.47
N ASP A 81 -1.90 6.45 6.83
CA ASP A 81 -2.31 6.45 5.42
C ASP A 81 -1.12 6.10 4.49
N GLU A 82 -0.08 5.43 5.01
CA GLU A 82 1.14 5.13 4.29
C GLU A 82 0.92 3.93 3.36
N VAL A 83 1.30 4.14 2.10
CA VAL A 83 1.39 3.07 1.12
C VAL A 83 2.61 2.22 1.47
N GLU A 84 2.40 1.02 2.00
CA GLU A 84 3.49 0.08 2.23
C GLU A 84 4.05 -0.42 0.89
N MET A 85 5.38 -0.35 0.74
CA MET A 85 6.07 -0.94 -0.41
C MET A 85 5.94 -2.47 -0.34
N LEU A 86 5.37 -3.07 -1.38
CA LEU A 86 5.35 -4.52 -1.53
C LEU A 86 6.79 -5.07 -1.63
N PRO A 87 7.04 -6.30 -1.15
CA PRO A 87 8.34 -6.96 -1.29
C PRO A 87 8.81 -6.95 -2.76
N THR A 88 9.97 -6.35 -3.00
CA THR A 88 10.46 -5.99 -4.34
C THR A 88 11.18 -7.13 -5.07
N GLU A 89 11.33 -8.29 -4.42
CA GLU A 89 12.23 -9.37 -4.85
C GLU A 89 11.85 -9.97 -6.22
N HIS A 90 10.59 -9.83 -6.68
CA HIS A 90 10.13 -10.40 -7.96
C HIS A 90 9.12 -9.54 -8.74
N SER A 91 8.89 -8.28 -8.35
CA SER A 91 7.98 -7.41 -9.08
C SER A 91 8.66 -6.73 -10.27
N VAL A 92 7.90 -6.52 -11.35
CA VAL A 92 8.32 -5.67 -12.46
C VAL A 92 8.54 -4.26 -11.90
N GLN A 93 9.74 -3.72 -12.10
CA GLN A 93 10.05 -2.37 -11.66
C GLN A 93 9.90 -1.41 -12.84
N VAL A 94 9.19 -0.32 -12.61
CA VAL A 94 8.93 0.69 -13.64
C VAL A 94 9.43 2.04 -13.14
N ASN A 95 10.27 2.69 -13.94
CA ASN A 95 10.72 4.06 -13.68
C ASN A 95 10.38 4.92 -14.89
N ALA A 96 9.66 6.03 -14.67
CA ALA A 96 9.36 7.01 -15.69
C ALA A 96 10.08 8.32 -15.37
N GLU A 97 10.94 8.76 -16.29
CA GLU A 97 11.73 9.96 -16.13
C GLU A 97 11.75 10.76 -17.43
N GLY A 98 11.19 11.97 -17.39
CA GLY A 98 11.04 12.83 -18.55
C GLY A 98 10.27 12.14 -19.68
N ASP A 99 10.94 11.98 -20.81
CA ASP A 99 10.41 11.40 -22.04
C ASP A 99 10.69 9.88 -22.18
N ALA A 100 11.12 9.21 -21.10
CA ALA A 100 11.49 7.80 -21.12
C ALA A 100 10.84 6.98 -20.00
N VAL A 101 10.54 5.71 -20.30
CA VAL A 101 10.12 4.70 -19.31
C VAL A 101 11.08 3.54 -19.38
N THR A 102 11.58 3.11 -18.21
CA THR A 102 12.45 1.95 -18.07
C THR A 102 11.78 0.86 -17.24
N PHE A 103 11.68 -0.33 -17.81
CA PHE A 103 11.21 -1.54 -17.15
C PHE A 103 12.40 -2.44 -16.76
N ARG A 104 12.38 -3.00 -15.56
CA ARG A 104 13.39 -3.96 -15.06
C ARG A 104 12.70 -5.18 -14.45
N ASN A 105 13.48 -6.26 -14.28
CA ASN A 105 12.99 -7.54 -13.77
C ASN A 105 11.85 -8.13 -14.62
N LEU A 106 11.92 -7.94 -15.93
CA LEU A 106 10.99 -8.56 -16.87
C LEU A 106 11.30 -10.05 -17.00
N LYS A 107 10.25 -10.86 -17.11
CA LYS A 107 10.38 -12.26 -17.52
C LYS A 107 10.71 -12.32 -19.01
N ASP A 108 11.52 -13.31 -19.40
CA ASP A 108 11.81 -13.57 -20.82
C ASP A 108 10.52 -13.72 -21.62
N GLY A 109 10.46 -13.08 -22.79
CA GLY A 109 9.28 -13.08 -23.65
C GLY A 109 8.23 -12.02 -23.30
N THR A 110 8.36 -11.28 -22.20
CA THR A 110 7.43 -10.17 -21.89
C THR A 110 7.52 -9.07 -22.94
N LEU A 111 6.36 -8.62 -23.44
CA LEU A 111 6.26 -7.55 -24.43
C LEU A 111 6.14 -6.18 -23.76
N VAL A 112 6.98 -5.24 -24.19
CA VAL A 112 6.87 -3.81 -23.87
C VAL A 112 6.48 -3.07 -25.15
N SER A 113 5.33 -2.42 -25.15
CA SER A 113 4.73 -1.83 -26.35
C SER A 113 4.46 -0.34 -26.17
N LEU A 114 4.77 0.46 -27.18
CA LEU A 114 4.50 1.90 -27.25
C LEU A 114 3.31 2.15 -28.18
N TYR A 115 2.33 2.89 -27.69
CA TYR A 115 1.15 3.30 -28.45
C TYR A 115 1.03 4.82 -28.50
N ASP A 116 0.42 5.33 -29.57
CA ASP A 116 -0.11 6.70 -29.59
C ASP A 116 -1.51 6.78 -28.95
N LEU A 117 -2.06 8.00 -28.86
CA LEU A 117 -3.39 8.25 -28.29
C LEU A 117 -4.55 7.64 -29.10
N SER A 118 -4.33 7.32 -30.38
CA SER A 118 -5.32 6.61 -31.19
C SER A 118 -5.32 5.10 -30.93
N GLY A 119 -4.36 4.60 -30.14
CA GLY A 119 -4.15 3.18 -29.88
C GLY A 119 -3.33 2.47 -30.95
N GLN A 120 -2.70 3.21 -31.88
CA GLN A 120 -1.80 2.62 -32.87
C GLN A 120 -0.49 2.19 -32.20
N LEU A 121 -0.07 0.95 -32.46
CA LEU A 121 1.24 0.45 -32.04
C LEU A 121 2.35 1.14 -32.85
N LEU A 122 3.28 1.79 -32.15
CA LEU A 122 4.41 2.50 -32.74
C LEU A 122 5.72 1.72 -32.64
N GLU A 123 5.89 0.97 -31.55
CA GLU A 123 7.12 0.25 -31.22
C GLU A 123 6.82 -0.91 -30.28
N GLN A 124 7.57 -2.00 -30.39
CA GLN A 124 7.44 -3.15 -29.51
C GLN A 124 8.81 -3.80 -29.28
N HIS A 125 9.06 -4.17 -28.03
CA HIS A 125 10.25 -4.89 -27.61
C HIS A 125 9.84 -6.17 -26.88
N THR A 126 10.69 -7.18 -26.97
CA THR A 126 10.56 -8.43 -26.20
C THR A 126 11.69 -8.49 -25.19
N ALA A 127 11.38 -8.81 -23.94
CA ALA A 127 12.37 -9.01 -22.89
C ALA A 127 13.22 -10.25 -23.18
N GLU A 128 14.54 -10.06 -23.12
CA GLU A 128 15.55 -11.11 -23.28
C GLU A 128 16.53 -11.08 -22.10
N GLY A 129 16.42 -12.05 -21.21
CA GLY A 129 17.14 -12.09 -19.94
C GLY A 129 16.73 -10.96 -18.99
N LEU A 130 17.57 -10.70 -17.99
CA LEU A 130 17.36 -9.65 -16.98
C LEU A 130 17.71 -8.23 -17.48
N ARG A 131 17.71 -8.00 -18.80
CA ARG A 131 18.12 -6.72 -19.39
C ARG A 131 16.98 -5.69 -19.29
N PRO A 132 17.27 -4.44 -18.89
CA PRO A 132 16.25 -3.39 -18.86
C PRO A 132 15.66 -3.02 -20.22
N ILE A 133 14.34 -2.86 -20.19
CA ILE A 133 13.37 -2.24 -21.10
C ILE A 133 13.33 -0.71 -21.18
N THR A 134 14.11 0.03 -21.97
CA THR A 134 13.90 1.49 -22.09
C THR A 134 13.19 1.90 -23.38
N VAL A 135 12.03 2.55 -23.23
CA VAL A 135 11.23 3.15 -24.32
C VAL A 135 11.26 4.66 -24.18
N THR A 136 11.46 5.38 -25.29
CA THR A 136 11.57 6.85 -25.30
C THR A 136 10.66 7.49 -26.35
N ILE A 137 10.12 8.67 -26.02
CA ILE A 137 9.32 9.48 -26.94
C ILE A 137 10.07 10.73 -27.43
N ASN A 138 11.38 10.83 -27.18
CA ASN A 138 12.21 12.00 -27.50
C ASN A 138 12.14 12.43 -28.97
N ASN A 139 11.99 11.46 -29.88
CA ASN A 139 12.01 11.70 -31.33
C ASN A 139 10.62 11.66 -31.96
N ARG A 140 9.56 11.75 -31.16
CA ARG A 140 8.17 11.69 -31.61
C ARG A 140 7.55 13.10 -31.66
N HIS A 141 6.40 13.22 -32.33
CA HIS A 141 5.64 14.46 -32.37
C HIS A 141 5.08 14.82 -30.99
N ARG A 142 4.66 16.09 -30.83
CA ARG A 142 3.96 16.52 -29.61
C ARG A 142 2.68 15.70 -29.45
N GLY A 143 2.39 15.24 -28.24
CA GLY A 143 1.26 14.36 -28.02
C GLY A 143 1.39 13.47 -26.80
N VAL A 144 0.42 12.57 -26.66
CA VAL A 144 0.34 11.60 -25.58
C VAL A 144 0.70 10.22 -26.11
N TYR A 145 1.49 9.50 -25.32
CA TYR A 145 1.94 8.16 -25.63
C TYR A 145 1.69 7.25 -24.43
N VAL A 146 1.40 5.98 -24.69
CA VAL A 146 1.22 4.96 -23.64
C VAL A 146 2.26 3.88 -23.84
N VAL A 147 3.08 3.65 -22.83
CA VAL A 147 3.97 2.49 -22.76
C VAL A 147 3.29 1.43 -21.90
N LYS A 148 3.07 0.25 -22.46
CA LYS A 148 2.38 -0.86 -21.79
C LYS A 148 3.32 -2.05 -21.65
N CYS A 149 3.30 -2.68 -20.48
CA CYS A 149 3.96 -3.94 -20.19
C CYS A 149 3.03 -4.77 -19.30
N ASP A 150 2.51 -5.89 -19.81
CA ASP A 150 1.56 -6.73 -19.08
C ASP A 150 0.35 -5.93 -18.53
N HIS A 151 0.14 -5.94 -17.21
CA HIS A 151 -0.92 -5.17 -16.52
C HIS A 151 -0.51 -3.73 -16.20
N GLU A 152 0.74 -3.35 -16.41
CA GLU A 152 1.26 -2.00 -16.16
C GLU A 152 1.14 -1.13 -17.41
N SER A 153 0.77 0.13 -17.22
CA SER A 153 0.76 1.14 -18.29
C SER A 153 1.18 2.50 -17.76
N ILE A 154 2.10 3.14 -18.48
CA ILE A 154 2.60 4.48 -18.16
C ILE A 154 2.23 5.41 -19.30
N LYS A 155 1.63 6.55 -18.95
CA LYS A 155 1.33 7.62 -19.89
C LYS A 155 2.45 8.64 -19.87
N LEU A 156 3.03 8.92 -21.02
CA LEU A 156 3.98 10.00 -21.23
C LEU A 156 3.33 11.12 -22.05
N MET A 157 3.73 12.36 -21.78
CA MET A 157 3.27 13.53 -22.53
C MET A 157 4.48 14.27 -23.06
N ARG A 158 4.54 14.43 -24.38
CA ARG A 158 5.50 15.31 -25.03
C ARG A 158 4.83 16.66 -25.26
N PRO A 159 5.24 17.72 -24.54
CA PRO A 159 4.54 19.00 -24.54
C PRO A 159 4.52 19.61 -25.93
#